data_AF-A0A1A6GMS0-F1
#
_entry.id   AF-A0A1A6GMS0-F1
#
_cell.length_a   1.000
_cell.length_b   1.000
_cell.length_c   1.000
_cell.angle_alpha   90.00
_cell.angle_beta   90.00
_cell.angle_gamma   90.00
#
_symmetry.space_group_name_H-M   'P 1'
#
loop_
_entity.id
_entity.type
_entity.pdbx_description
1 polymer ?
#
loop_
_entity_poly.entity_id
_entity_poly.type
_entity_poly.pdbx_seq_one_letter_code
_entity_poly.pdbx_strand_id
1 'polypeptide(L)'
;MTGYTPDEKLRLQQLRELRRRWLRDQELSPREPVLPPRRSWPLEGFWNNFLRDGALWKNVIFKTYRASLFTVSHVLIPFWIIHYYVKYHVATKPYAIVDTKPRIFPVSLKTPVFHLYIIPPPILQVIAKLIRIKCSFPTVSLSVLMYYC
;
A
#
# COMPACT_ATOMS: atom_id res chain seq x y z
N MET A 1 69.27 4.98 9.27
CA MET A 1 67.84 5.10 9.62
C MET A 1 67.71 6.23 10.63
N THR A 2 67.45 7.45 10.17
CA THR A 2 67.29 8.61 11.05
C THR A 2 65.93 8.50 11.73
N GLY A 3 65.95 8.23 13.04
CA GLY A 3 64.73 8.18 13.85
C GLY A 3 64.15 9.57 14.09
N TYR A 4 62.92 9.60 14.63
CA TYR A 4 62.25 10.84 15.03
C TYR A 4 63.07 11.66 16.04
N THR A 5 63.09 12.97 15.82
CA THR A 5 63.62 13.96 16.76
C THR A 5 62.77 13.97 18.05
N PRO A 6 63.32 14.42 19.20
CA PRO A 6 62.58 14.42 20.47
C PRO A 6 61.28 15.22 20.41
N ASP A 7 61.25 16.34 19.70
CA ASP A 7 60.05 17.19 19.57
C ASP A 7 58.94 16.54 18.74
N GLU A 8 59.32 15.81 17.68
CA GLU A 8 58.37 15.03 16.88
C GLU A 8 57.75 13.89 17.69
N LYS A 9 58.54 13.26 18.57
CA LYS A 9 58.04 12.22 19.47
C LYS A 9 57.04 12.80 20.47
N LEU A 10 57.34 13.95 21.08
CA LEU A 10 56.44 14.66 21.98
C LEU A 10 55.11 14.98 21.28
N ARG A 11 55.18 15.55 20.08
CA ARG A 11 54.02 15.90 19.27
C ARG A 11 53.17 14.69 18.90
N LEU A 12 53.78 13.59 18.47
CA LEU A 12 53.07 12.36 18.13
C LEU A 12 52.38 11.72 19.34
N GLN A 13 52.99 11.83 20.52
CA GLN A 13 52.41 11.36 21.76
C GLN A 13 51.19 12.19 22.16
N GLN A 14 51.29 13.52 22.06
CA GLN A 14 50.16 14.43 22.27
C GLN A 14 49.00 14.15 21.31
N LEU A 15 49.28 13.97 20.01
CA LEU A 15 48.26 13.65 19.01
C LEU A 15 47.60 12.28 19.25
N ARG A 16 48.37 11.27 19.69
CA ARG A 16 47.81 9.97 20.07
C ARG A 16 46.88 10.08 21.27
N GLU A 17 47.25 10.85 22.28
CA GLU A 17 46.44 11.07 23.47
C GLU A 17 45.09 11.72 23.12
N LEU A 18 45.14 12.78 22.31
CA LEU A 18 43.94 13.47 21.80
C LEU A 18 43.09 12.54 20.93
N ARG A 19 43.71 11.75 20.05
CA ARG A 19 42.99 10.83 19.17
C ARG A 19 42.27 9.74 19.97
N ARG A 20 42.88 9.20 21.03
CA ARG A 20 42.24 8.20 21.89
C ARG A 20 41.06 8.76 22.66
N ARG A 21 41.15 10.00 23.15
CA ARG A 21 40.04 10.69 23.82
C ARG A 21 38.90 10.97 22.84
N TRP A 22 39.23 11.52 21.68
CA TRP A 22 38.25 11.75 20.61
C TRP A 22 37.54 10.47 20.18
N LEU A 23 38.26 9.35 20.03
CA LEU A 23 37.66 8.06 19.68
C LEU A 23 36.72 7.54 20.77
N ARG A 24 37.05 7.76 22.05
CA ARG A 24 36.14 7.45 23.17
C ARG A 24 34.91 8.34 23.19
N ASP A 25 35.05 9.61 22.83
CA ASP A 25 33.91 10.54 22.77
C ASP A 25 32.94 10.21 21.60
N GLN A 26 33.36 9.38 20.64
CA GLN A 26 32.48 8.84 19.59
C GLN A 26 31.71 7.59 20.03
N GLU A 27 32.01 7.00 21.19
CA GLU A 27 31.22 5.90 21.73
C GLU A 27 29.86 6.45 22.19
N LEU A 28 28.84 6.25 21.37
CA LEU A 28 27.50 6.73 21.66
C LEU A 28 26.92 5.97 22.85
N SER A 29 26.40 6.70 23.84
CA SER A 29 25.70 6.07 24.95
C SER A 29 24.40 5.41 24.46
N PRO A 30 23.90 4.35 25.10
CA PRO A 30 22.65 3.69 24.70
C PRO A 30 21.40 4.60 24.73
N ARG A 31 21.52 5.80 25.30
CA ARG A 31 20.45 6.81 25.33
C ARG A 31 20.58 7.72 24.13
N GLU A 32 20.04 7.27 23.01
CA GLU A 32 19.85 8.11 21.84
C GLU A 32 18.61 9.01 22.01
N PRO A 33 18.61 10.23 21.46
CA PRO A 33 17.40 11.03 21.35
C PRO A 33 16.43 10.32 20.39
N VAL A 34 15.51 9.55 20.95
CA VAL A 34 14.43 8.91 20.19
C VAL A 34 13.44 9.97 19.77
N LEU A 35 13.05 9.94 18.49
CA LEU A 35 11.90 10.70 18.04
C LEU A 35 10.68 10.28 18.88
N PRO A 36 9.79 11.21 19.24
CA PRO A 36 8.57 10.85 19.93
C PRO A 36 7.80 9.82 19.10
N PRO A 37 7.15 8.84 19.74
CA PRO A 37 6.47 7.77 19.02
C PRO A 37 5.40 8.36 18.08
N ARG A 38 5.41 7.93 16.83
CA ARG A 38 4.39 8.32 15.85
C ARG A 38 3.02 7.92 16.38
N ARG A 39 2.04 8.83 16.31
CA ARG A 39 0.66 8.53 16.70
C ARG A 39 0.14 7.37 15.86
N SER A 40 -0.14 6.25 16.51
CA SER A 40 -0.78 5.09 15.87
C SER A 40 -2.26 5.38 15.64
N TRP A 41 -2.78 5.03 14.47
CA TRP A 41 -4.21 5.10 14.18
C TRP A 41 -4.99 4.22 15.18
N PRO A 42 -6.24 4.56 15.59
CA PRO A 42 -6.97 3.79 16.59
C PRO A 42 -7.08 2.29 16.26
N LEU A 43 -7.23 1.95 14.98
CA LEU A 43 -7.25 0.57 14.52
C LEU A 43 -5.89 -0.13 14.69
N GLU A 44 -4.79 0.59 14.46
CA GLU A 44 -3.44 0.05 14.65
C GLU A 44 -3.15 -0.14 16.15
N GLY A 45 -3.60 0.78 16.99
CA GLY A 45 -3.58 0.61 18.45
C GLY A 45 -4.38 -0.62 18.91
N PHE A 46 -5.57 -0.84 18.35
CA PHE A 46 -6.36 -2.05 18.60
C PHE A 46 -5.59 -3.32 18.23
N TRP A 47 -5.02 -3.39 17.03
CA TRP A 47 -4.26 -4.57 16.59
C TRP A 47 -3.02 -4.81 17.44
N ASN A 48 -2.29 -3.74 17.82
CA ASN A 48 -1.14 -3.85 18.72
C ASN A 48 -1.52 -4.42 20.09
N ASN A 49 -2.65 -3.98 20.65
CA ASN A 49 -3.18 -4.51 21.91
C ASN A 49 -3.69 -5.94 21.76
N PHE A 50 -4.40 -6.25 20.69
CA PHE A 50 -4.93 -7.59 20.43
C PHE A 50 -3.83 -8.64 20.29
N LEU A 51 -2.74 -8.28 19.61
CA LEU A 51 -1.59 -9.15 19.35
C LEU A 51 -0.58 -9.22 20.51
N ARG A 52 -0.78 -8.44 21.58
CA ARG A 52 0.15 -8.35 22.72
C ARG A 52 0.44 -9.70 23.37
N ASP A 53 -0.55 -10.59 23.42
CA ASP A 53 -0.43 -11.92 24.03
C ASP A 53 0.38 -12.92 23.18
N GLY A 54 0.70 -12.58 21.92
CA GLY A 54 1.50 -13.42 21.03
C GLY A 54 0.87 -14.74 20.59
N ALA A 55 -0.40 -15.00 20.91
CA ALA A 55 -1.08 -16.25 20.58
C ALA A 55 -1.11 -16.51 19.06
N LEU A 56 -0.74 -17.74 18.65
CA LEU A 56 -0.59 -18.11 17.23
C LEU A 56 -1.86 -17.88 16.41
N TRP A 57 -3.04 -18.19 16.95
CA TRP A 57 -4.31 -18.00 16.26
C TRP A 57 -4.62 -16.52 15.96
N LYS A 58 -4.23 -15.62 16.87
CA LYS A 58 -4.39 -14.16 16.67
C LYS A 58 -3.51 -13.65 15.53
N ASN A 59 -2.28 -14.18 15.44
CA ASN A 59 -1.37 -13.87 14.34
C ASN A 59 -1.90 -14.36 12.99
N VAL A 60 -2.54 -15.53 12.94
CA VAL A 60 -3.18 -16.03 11.71
C VAL A 60 -4.30 -15.10 11.27
N ILE A 61 -5.19 -14.67 12.18
CA ILE A 61 -6.28 -13.73 11.86
C ILE A 61 -5.73 -12.40 11.35
N PHE A 62 -4.69 -11.86 11.99
CA PHE A 62 -4.09 -10.60 11.55
C PHE A 62 -3.45 -10.72 10.16
N LYS A 63 -2.80 -11.85 9.87
CA LYS A 63 -2.23 -12.12 8.55
C LYS A 63 -3.31 -12.21 7.47
N THR A 64 -4.40 -12.94 7.73
CA THR A 64 -5.50 -13.04 6.76
C THR A 64 -6.20 -11.70 6.54
N TYR A 65 -6.39 -10.91 7.59
CA TYR A 65 -6.90 -9.53 7.49
C TYR A 65 -6.01 -8.64 6.61
N ARG A 66 -4.69 -8.62 6.86
CA ARG A 66 -3.73 -7.84 6.06
C ARG A 66 -3.69 -8.31 4.60
N ALA A 67 -3.71 -9.62 4.36
CA ALA A 67 -3.76 -10.18 3.01
C ALA A 67 -5.05 -9.78 2.29
N SER A 68 -6.19 -9.79 2.99
CA SER A 68 -7.47 -9.35 2.42
C SER A 68 -7.43 -7.88 1.99
N LEU A 69 -6.92 -6.99 2.85
CA LEU A 69 -6.73 -5.58 2.49
C LEU A 69 -5.82 -5.39 1.27
N PHE A 70 -4.72 -6.15 1.21
CA PHE A 70 -3.81 -6.12 0.07
C PHE A 70 -4.52 -6.55 -1.21
N THR A 71 -5.25 -7.67 -1.20
CA THR A 71 -6.01 -8.15 -2.37
C THR A 71 -7.04 -7.13 -2.83
N VAL A 72 -7.77 -6.48 -1.93
CA VAL A 72 -8.76 -5.46 -2.30
C VAL A 72 -8.07 -4.24 -2.92
N SER A 73 -7.04 -3.71 -2.28
CA SER A 73 -6.35 -2.49 -2.71
C SER A 73 -5.50 -2.66 -3.97
N HIS A 74 -4.78 -3.76 -4.10
CA HIS A 74 -3.78 -3.96 -5.16
C HIS A 74 -4.28 -4.83 -6.31
N VAL A 75 -5.35 -5.60 -6.12
CA VAL A 75 -5.88 -6.49 -7.17
C VAL A 75 -7.27 -6.04 -7.59
N LEU A 76 -8.22 -6.00 -6.65
CA LEU A 76 -9.63 -5.77 -6.99
C LEU A 76 -9.88 -4.35 -7.52
N ILE A 77 -9.38 -3.33 -6.81
CA ILE A 77 -9.58 -1.92 -7.20
C ILE A 77 -8.93 -1.63 -8.57
N PRO A 78 -7.64 -1.97 -8.82
CA PRO A 78 -7.03 -1.75 -10.13
C PRO A 78 -7.71 -2.56 -11.24
N PHE A 79 -8.08 -3.81 -10.98
CA PHE A 79 -8.81 -4.64 -11.95
C PHE A 79 -10.13 -3.99 -12.36
N TRP A 80 -10.88 -3.44 -11.40
CA TRP A 80 -12.12 -2.71 -11.68
C TRP A 80 -11.89 -1.44 -12.49
N ILE A 81 -10.86 -0.65 -12.15
CA ILE A 81 -10.50 0.57 -12.88
C ILE A 81 -10.12 0.24 -14.33
N ILE A 82 -9.27 -0.78 -14.53
CA ILE A 82 -8.87 -1.22 -15.87
C ILE A 82 -10.09 -1.70 -16.65
N HIS A 83 -10.95 -2.52 -16.04
CA HIS A 83 -12.15 -3.01 -16.69
C HIS A 83 -13.08 -1.87 -17.12
N TYR A 84 -13.29 -0.89 -16.24
CA TYR A 84 -14.07 0.32 -16.55
C TYR A 84 -13.44 1.09 -17.72
N TYR A 85 -12.13 1.30 -17.67
CA TYR A 85 -11.39 2.03 -18.70
C TYR A 85 -11.49 1.35 -20.07
N VAL A 86 -11.27 0.03 -20.12
CA VAL A 86 -11.41 -0.76 -21.35
C VAL A 86 -12.84 -0.68 -21.88
N LYS A 87 -13.85 -0.82 -21.01
CA LYS A 87 -15.26 -0.83 -21.39
C LYS A 87 -15.74 0.50 -21.99
N TYR A 88 -15.37 1.64 -21.41
CA TYR A 88 -15.93 2.94 -21.81
C TYR A 88 -15.00 3.80 -22.66
N HIS A 89 -13.68 3.63 -22.57
CA HIS A 89 -12.71 4.46 -23.32
C HIS A 89 -12.03 3.73 -24.48
N VAL A 90 -11.72 2.44 -24.31
CA VAL A 90 -11.01 1.68 -25.35
C VAL A 90 -12.00 1.08 -26.34
N ALA A 91 -13.04 0.39 -25.87
CA ALA A 91 -14.02 -0.27 -26.74
C ALA A 91 -14.87 0.71 -27.59
N THR A 92 -14.94 1.99 -27.21
CA THR A 92 -15.65 3.03 -27.97
C THR A 92 -14.86 3.53 -29.18
N LYS A 93 -13.55 3.25 -29.24
CA LYS A 93 -12.69 3.65 -30.36
C LYS A 93 -12.59 2.51 -31.39
N PRO A 94 -12.78 2.79 -32.69
CA PRO A 94 -12.68 1.75 -33.72
C PRO A 94 -11.27 1.16 -33.75
N TYR A 95 -11.17 -0.17 -33.87
CA TYR A 95 -9.92 -0.94 -33.90
C TYR A 95 -9.01 -0.84 -32.67
N ALA A 96 -9.48 -0.26 -31.56
CA ALA A 96 -8.67 -0.19 -30.34
C ALA A 96 -8.55 -1.54 -29.62
N ILE A 97 -9.52 -2.45 -29.83
CA ILE A 97 -9.49 -3.83 -29.35
C ILE A 97 -9.75 -4.72 -30.58
N VAL A 98 -8.72 -5.42 -31.03
CA VAL A 98 -8.82 -6.40 -32.11
C VAL A 98 -8.64 -7.78 -31.50
N ASP A 99 -9.70 -8.59 -31.57
CA ASP A 99 -9.65 -9.97 -31.09
C ASP A 99 -9.50 -10.94 -32.27
N THR A 100 -8.85 -12.07 -32.02
CA THR A 100 -8.74 -13.14 -33.00
C THR A 100 -10.06 -13.89 -33.09
N LYS A 101 -10.50 -14.19 -34.31
CA LYS A 101 -11.74 -14.96 -34.52
C LYS A 101 -11.60 -16.35 -33.85
N PRO A 102 -12.58 -16.79 -33.04
CA PRO A 102 -12.51 -18.08 -32.36
C PRO A 102 -12.50 -19.26 -33.36
N ARG A 103 -11.83 -20.35 -32.98
CA ARG A 103 -11.77 -21.59 -33.80
C ARG A 103 -13.14 -22.25 -33.88
N ILE A 104 -13.57 -22.58 -35.09
CA ILE A 104 -14.85 -23.24 -35.37
C ILE A 104 -14.58 -24.75 -35.49
N PHE A 105 -15.33 -25.55 -34.72
CA PHE A 105 -15.26 -27.02 -34.77
C PHE A 105 -16.56 -27.58 -35.38
N PRO A 106 -16.50 -28.70 -36.12
CA PRO A 106 -17.61 -29.18 -36.98
C PRO A 106 -18.90 -29.57 -36.23
N VAL A 107 -18.87 -29.73 -34.90
CA VAL A 107 -20.03 -30.12 -34.08
C VAL A 107 -20.57 -28.96 -33.22
N SER A 108 -19.90 -27.81 -33.21
CA SER A 108 -20.29 -26.67 -32.35
C SER A 108 -20.48 -25.40 -33.18
N LEU A 109 -21.71 -25.18 -33.63
CA LEU A 109 -22.17 -23.88 -34.13
C LEU A 109 -22.71 -23.08 -32.94
N LYS A 110 -21.84 -22.36 -32.22
CA LYS A 110 -22.29 -21.19 -31.46
C LYS A 110 -22.27 -20.00 -32.42
N THR A 111 -23.47 -19.51 -32.71
CA THR A 111 -23.80 -18.33 -33.51
C THR A 111 -22.98 -17.09 -33.10
N PRO A 112 -22.86 -16.08 -33.98
CA PRO A 112 -22.11 -14.87 -33.66
C PRO A 112 -22.85 -14.09 -32.58
N VAL A 113 -22.32 -14.11 -31.34
CA VAL A 113 -22.83 -13.26 -30.24
C VAL A 113 -22.32 -11.83 -30.45
N PHE A 114 -22.83 -11.17 -31.48
CA PHE A 114 -22.95 -9.72 -31.48
C PHE A 114 -24.29 -9.38 -30.84
N HIS A 115 -24.32 -9.22 -29.52
CA HIS A 115 -25.10 -8.19 -28.84
C HIS A 115 -24.96 -8.31 -27.30
N LEU A 116 -24.42 -7.23 -26.73
CA LEU A 116 -24.86 -6.60 -25.49
C LEU A 116 -25.17 -7.51 -24.29
N TYR A 117 -24.19 -7.65 -23.40
CA TYR A 117 -24.48 -7.50 -21.98
C TYR A 117 -24.27 -6.03 -21.60
N ILE A 118 -25.28 -5.20 -21.87
CA ILE A 118 -25.52 -4.01 -21.04
C ILE A 118 -25.93 -4.57 -19.68
N ILE A 119 -24.96 -4.74 -18.79
CA ILE A 119 -25.22 -4.78 -17.36
C ILE A 119 -25.39 -3.30 -16.96
N PRO A 120 -26.62 -2.79 -16.76
CA PRO A 120 -26.77 -1.55 -15.99
C PRO A 120 -26.16 -1.78 -14.61
N PRO A 121 -25.67 -0.78 -13.88
CA PRO A 121 -25.17 -1.02 -12.52
C PRO A 121 -26.34 -1.10 -11.52
N PRO A 122 -26.85 -2.27 -11.09
CA PRO A 122 -27.74 -2.30 -9.93
C PRO A 122 -26.97 -2.12 -8.61
N ILE A 123 -25.64 -2.23 -8.61
CA ILE A 123 -24.87 -2.33 -7.36
C ILE A 123 -24.63 -0.95 -6.72
N LEU A 124 -24.49 0.12 -7.52
CA LEU A 124 -24.40 1.47 -6.95
C LEU A 124 -25.72 1.89 -6.25
N GLN A 125 -26.86 1.39 -6.73
CA GLN A 125 -28.16 1.58 -6.07
C GLN A 125 -28.28 0.73 -4.80
N VAL A 126 -27.79 -0.52 -4.79
CA VAL A 126 -27.83 -1.38 -3.60
C VAL A 126 -26.93 -0.84 -2.49
N ILE A 127 -25.72 -0.36 -2.82
CA ILE A 127 -24.80 0.24 -1.85
C ILE A 127 -25.31 1.62 -1.39
N ALA A 128 -25.84 2.47 -2.27
CA ALA A 128 -26.46 3.74 -1.87
C ALA A 128 -27.70 3.55 -0.99
N LYS A 129 -28.48 2.48 -1.19
CA LYS A 129 -29.66 2.16 -0.37
C LYS A 129 -29.27 1.54 0.98
N LEU A 130 -28.21 0.74 1.03
CA LEU A 130 -27.61 0.25 2.29
C LEU A 130 -26.96 1.38 3.12
N ILE A 131 -26.28 2.34 2.46
CA ILE A 131 -25.68 3.50 3.14
C ILE A 131 -26.76 4.48 3.61
N ARG A 132 -27.84 4.70 2.83
CA ARG A 132 -28.96 5.57 3.22
C ARG A 132 -29.79 5.01 4.39
N ILE A 133 -29.78 3.69 4.63
CA ILE A 133 -30.44 3.09 5.81
C ILE A 133 -29.59 3.24 7.08
N LYS A 134 -28.27 3.47 6.97
CA LYS A 134 -27.37 3.61 8.13
C LYS A 134 -27.08 5.07 8.53
N CYS A 135 -27.30 6.04 7.64
CA CYS A 135 -26.98 7.45 7.87
C CYS A 135 -28.25 8.31 7.87
N SER A 136 -28.99 8.28 8.97
CA SER A 136 -29.76 9.46 9.42
C SER A 136 -28.77 10.35 10.19
N PHE A 137 -28.61 11.62 9.77
CA PHE A 137 -27.78 12.76 10.26
C PHE A 137 -26.78 13.32 9.23
N PRO A 138 -26.55 14.66 9.18
CA PRO A 138 -27.03 15.49 8.08
C PRO A 138 -25.90 16.09 7.22
N THR A 139 -26.24 16.32 5.95
CA THR A 139 -25.74 17.39 5.06
C THR A 139 -24.32 17.93 5.32
N VAL A 140 -23.31 17.32 4.70
CA VAL A 140 -22.11 18.06 4.28
C VAL A 140 -21.68 17.60 2.89
N SER A 141 -21.93 18.48 1.92
CA SER A 141 -21.19 18.70 0.68
C SER A 141 -20.83 17.48 -0.18
N LEU A 142 -21.82 16.98 -0.92
CA LEU A 142 -21.70 15.95 -1.97
C LEU A 142 -21.10 16.47 -3.30
N SER A 143 -20.58 17.71 -3.34
CA SER A 143 -20.13 18.38 -4.56
C SER A 143 -18.69 18.07 -4.99
N VAL A 144 -17.86 17.48 -4.12
CA VAL A 144 -16.42 17.27 -4.43
C VAL A 144 -16.11 15.84 -4.92
N LEU A 145 -17.02 14.88 -4.72
CA LEU A 145 -16.78 13.48 -5.12
C LEU A 145 -17.32 13.09 -6.50
N MET A 146 -17.90 14.02 -7.26
CA MET A 146 -18.38 13.76 -8.63
C MET A 146 -17.32 13.98 -9.72
N TYR A 147 -16.11 14.43 -9.37
CA TYR A 147 -15.02 14.66 -10.34
C TYR A 147 -13.94 13.58 -10.35
N TYR A 148 -14.07 12.55 -9.52
CA TYR A 148 -13.20 11.37 -9.57
C TYR A 148 -14.05 10.11 -9.40
N CYS A 149 -14.78 9.73 -10.45
CA CYS A 149 -15.22 8.36 -10.67
C CYS A 149 -15.54 8.15 -12.15
#